data_AF-A0A9D4CL07-F1
#
_entry.id   AF-A0A9D4CL07-F1
#
_cell.length_a   1.000
_cell.length_b   1.000
_cell.length_c   1.000
_cell.angle_alpha   90.00
_cell.angle_beta   90.00
_cell.angle_gamma   90.00
#
_symmetry.space_group_name_H-M   'P 1'
#
loop_
_entity.id
_entity.type
_entity.pdbx_description
1 polymer ?
#
loop_
_entity_poly.entity_id
_entity_poly.type
_entity_poly.pdbx_seq_one_letter_code
_entity_poly.pdbx_strand_id
1 'polypeptide(L)'
;MNEMMSPETDSYRSQTGSHDSSGQGFYMLRKDSERRLTLVQLLTRNEDVTRVIETWMIFIHRDATISNPKLTREHLMILLKALREYVQEQDTSYIKDALDKVKEMLEYDHTALIELQLALYVFQEAVSFNLKNRDIQPHWMFALDNLLRSATQAAITVLSPELGANLAGDGQIEGDAATSGVPSTNSGKSATGEFRKSVNAEIRKQLESYEDENLILLQQLLDVERSYNELLKKTIADKKLQIEVIQQLSSASWPIAPTSPPFSSSSMGLGPSVVINEPPDEALVNWLRQCAIDTHAIEKIVSEQYTLEDLKELVTYEQLISLNIRGGMVCRVWRAIQTHRARRQSKGKR
;
A
#
# COMPACT_ATOMS: atom_id res chain seq x y z
N MET A 1 -10.18 -17.79 -90.04
CA MET A 1 -11.43 -17.64 -90.83
C MET A 1 -12.36 -18.71 -90.33
N ASN A 2 -13.46 -18.51 -89.58
CA ASN A 2 -14.28 -17.38 -89.13
C ASN A 2 -14.74 -17.73 -87.68
N GLU A 3 -14.84 -16.82 -86.71
CA GLU A 3 -16.03 -15.97 -86.38
C GLU A 3 -17.36 -16.77 -86.37
N MET A 4 -18.26 -16.77 -85.37
CA MET A 4 -18.64 -15.78 -84.35
C MET A 4 -19.58 -16.44 -83.29
N MET A 5 -19.52 -15.93 -82.04
CA MET A 5 -20.59 -15.65 -81.06
C MET A 5 -21.74 -16.64 -80.68
N SER A 6 -21.78 -16.95 -79.38
CA SER A 6 -22.86 -17.18 -78.37
C SER A 6 -24.30 -16.65 -78.65
N PRO A 7 -25.39 -17.04 -77.91
CA PRO A 7 -25.45 -17.18 -76.43
C PRO A 7 -26.46 -18.18 -75.78
N GLU A 8 -26.35 -18.32 -74.43
CA GLU A 8 -27.41 -18.46 -73.40
C GLU A 8 -28.48 -19.59 -73.53
N THR A 9 -29.01 -20.29 -72.52
CA THR A 9 -29.31 -20.00 -71.09
C THR A 9 -29.78 -21.29 -70.40
N ASP A 10 -29.45 -21.41 -69.11
CA ASP A 10 -30.17 -22.06 -68.00
C ASP A 10 -30.77 -23.49 -68.10
N SER A 11 -30.24 -24.37 -67.25
CA SER A 11 -31.04 -25.17 -66.32
C SER A 11 -30.15 -25.69 -65.17
N TYR A 12 -29.78 -24.79 -64.27
CA TYR A 12 -29.23 -25.16 -62.95
C TYR A 12 -30.35 -25.75 -62.09
N ARG A 13 -30.38 -27.07 -61.96
CA ARG A 13 -31.12 -27.73 -60.89
C ARG A 13 -30.29 -27.62 -59.61
N SER A 14 -30.55 -26.58 -58.83
CA SER A 14 -30.04 -26.42 -57.46
C SER A 14 -30.51 -27.59 -56.59
N GLN A 15 -29.60 -28.51 -56.26
CA GLN A 15 -29.73 -29.32 -55.05
C GLN A 15 -29.04 -28.56 -53.92
N THR A 16 -29.87 -28.00 -53.05
CA THR A 16 -29.49 -27.45 -51.75
C THR A 16 -28.98 -28.58 -50.85
N GLY A 17 -27.66 -28.79 -50.81
CA GLY A 17 -27.01 -29.55 -49.76
C GLY A 17 -26.93 -28.71 -48.50
N SER A 18 -27.93 -28.84 -47.62
CA SER A 18 -27.90 -28.33 -46.26
C SER A 18 -26.73 -28.95 -45.49
N HIS A 19 -25.62 -28.24 -45.42
CA HIS A 19 -24.42 -28.67 -44.71
C HIS A 19 -24.71 -28.73 -43.20
N ASP A 20 -24.47 -29.90 -42.62
CA ASP A 20 -24.68 -30.31 -41.23
C ASP A 20 -23.95 -29.40 -40.21
N SER A 21 -24.54 -28.25 -39.91
CA SER A 21 -24.06 -27.32 -38.87
C SER A 21 -24.40 -27.81 -37.46
N SER A 22 -25.35 -28.75 -37.35
CA SER A 22 -25.84 -29.30 -36.08
C SER A 22 -24.89 -30.36 -35.52
N GLY A 23 -24.35 -31.23 -36.37
CA GLY A 23 -23.35 -32.22 -35.99
C GLY A 23 -22.06 -31.56 -35.48
N GLN A 24 -21.57 -30.53 -36.18
CA GLN A 24 -20.34 -29.84 -35.80
C GLN A 24 -20.47 -29.11 -34.44
N GLY A 25 -21.63 -28.53 -34.15
CA GLY A 25 -21.99 -28.00 -32.82
C GLY A 25 -21.91 -29.05 -31.71
N PHE A 26 -22.49 -30.23 -31.94
CA PHE A 26 -22.49 -31.34 -30.99
C PHE A 26 -21.09 -31.92 -30.75
N TYR A 27 -20.28 -32.08 -31.80
CA TYR A 27 -18.89 -32.53 -31.67
C TYR A 27 -18.01 -31.53 -30.91
N MET A 28 -18.24 -30.22 -31.06
CA MET A 28 -17.54 -29.19 -30.28
C MET A 28 -17.92 -29.26 -28.79
N LEU A 29 -19.20 -29.43 -28.47
CA LEU A 29 -19.66 -29.58 -27.08
C LEU A 29 -19.11 -30.84 -26.40
N ARG A 30 -19.00 -31.96 -27.14
CA ARG A 30 -18.42 -33.19 -26.61
C ARG A 30 -16.93 -33.05 -26.31
N LYS A 31 -16.16 -32.41 -27.22
CA LYS A 31 -14.75 -32.10 -26.99
C LYS A 31 -14.57 -31.09 -25.85
N ASP A 32 -15.47 -30.12 -25.71
CA ASP A 32 -15.47 -29.17 -24.58
C ASP A 32 -15.74 -29.87 -23.24
N SER A 33 -16.70 -30.80 -23.21
CA SER A 33 -16.99 -31.63 -22.03
C SER A 33 -15.79 -32.49 -21.62
N GLU A 34 -15.08 -33.12 -22.56
CA GLU A 34 -13.88 -33.93 -22.27
C GLU A 34 -12.73 -33.08 -21.71
N ARG A 35 -12.55 -31.86 -22.21
CA ARG A 35 -11.58 -30.88 -21.70
C ARG A 35 -11.89 -30.46 -20.27
N ARG A 36 -13.14 -30.10 -20.00
CA ARG A 36 -13.61 -29.74 -18.64
C ARG A 36 -13.44 -30.89 -17.67
N LEU A 37 -13.81 -32.10 -18.07
CA LEU A 37 -13.65 -33.29 -17.24
C LEU A 37 -12.19 -33.52 -16.85
N THR A 38 -11.26 -33.37 -17.79
CA THR A 38 -9.82 -33.52 -17.54
C THR A 38 -9.31 -32.48 -16.54
N LEU A 39 -9.72 -31.22 -16.70
CA LEU A 39 -9.37 -30.13 -15.77
C LEU A 39 -9.95 -30.37 -14.38
N VAL A 40 -11.23 -30.71 -14.30
CA VAL A 40 -11.93 -30.98 -13.04
C VAL A 40 -11.32 -32.17 -12.31
N GLN A 41 -10.99 -33.25 -13.01
CA GLN A 41 -10.32 -34.41 -12.42
C GLN A 41 -8.96 -34.04 -11.82
N LEU A 42 -8.17 -33.21 -12.51
CA LEU A 42 -6.90 -32.72 -12.01
C LEU A 42 -7.09 -31.82 -10.78
N LEU A 43 -8.05 -30.91 -10.82
CA LEU A 43 -8.42 -30.04 -9.70
C LEU A 43 -9.21 -30.76 -8.58
N THR A 44 -9.38 -32.08 -8.67
CA THR A 44 -10.05 -32.91 -7.66
C THR A 44 -9.10 -33.84 -6.92
N ARG A 45 -7.96 -34.21 -7.53
CA ARG A 45 -6.96 -35.04 -6.85
C ARG A 45 -6.30 -34.25 -5.73
N ASN A 46 -6.38 -34.76 -4.49
CA ASN A 46 -5.87 -34.06 -3.30
C ASN A 46 -4.39 -33.64 -3.42
N GLU A 47 -3.56 -34.46 -4.05
CA GLU A 47 -2.14 -34.14 -4.30
C GLU A 47 -1.97 -32.93 -5.22
N ASP A 48 -2.79 -32.85 -6.27
CA ASP A 48 -2.75 -31.76 -7.26
C ASP A 48 -3.33 -30.47 -6.69
N VAL A 49 -4.42 -30.58 -5.94
CA VAL A 49 -5.01 -29.46 -5.19
C VAL A 49 -3.98 -28.84 -4.25
N THR A 50 -3.26 -29.67 -3.49
CA THR A 50 -2.25 -29.20 -2.54
C THR A 50 -1.11 -28.47 -3.25
N ARG A 51 -0.57 -29.06 -4.33
CA ARG A 51 0.49 -28.44 -5.14
C ARG A 51 0.06 -27.14 -5.79
N VAL A 52 -1.17 -27.09 -6.31
CA VAL A 52 -1.74 -25.87 -6.90
C VAL A 52 -1.85 -24.78 -5.83
N ILE A 53 -2.36 -25.08 -4.64
CA ILE A 53 -2.48 -24.09 -3.54
C ILE A 53 -1.11 -23.60 -3.07
N GLU A 54 -0.12 -24.48 -2.95
CA GLU A 54 1.25 -24.08 -2.59
C GLU A 54 1.86 -23.15 -3.63
N THR A 55 1.76 -23.52 -4.91
CA THR A 55 2.23 -22.68 -6.03
C THR A 55 1.49 -21.34 -6.06
N TRP A 56 0.19 -21.38 -5.84
CA TRP A 56 -0.67 -20.21 -5.84
C TRP A 56 -0.29 -19.25 -4.71
N MET A 57 -0.04 -19.77 -3.52
CA MET A 57 0.46 -18.99 -2.38
C MET A 57 1.81 -18.36 -2.71
N ILE A 58 2.74 -19.09 -3.34
CA ILE A 58 4.03 -18.53 -3.75
C ILE A 58 3.84 -17.38 -4.74
N PHE A 59 2.96 -17.53 -5.73
CA PHE A 59 2.73 -16.50 -6.75
C PHE A 59 2.08 -15.23 -6.20
N ILE A 60 1.20 -15.35 -5.20
CA ILE A 60 0.62 -14.20 -4.51
C ILE A 60 1.71 -13.38 -3.78
N HIS A 61 2.76 -14.04 -3.27
CA HIS A 61 3.82 -13.40 -2.48
C HIS A 61 5.10 -13.12 -3.27
N ARG A 62 5.14 -13.46 -4.56
CA ARG A 62 6.35 -13.35 -5.39
C ARG A 62 6.91 -11.94 -5.40
N ASP A 63 6.03 -10.94 -5.45
CA ASP A 63 6.39 -9.53 -5.55
C ASP A 63 6.32 -8.80 -4.18
N ALA A 64 6.36 -9.57 -3.08
CA ALA A 64 6.62 -9.19 -1.67
C ALA A 64 6.26 -7.77 -1.17
N THR A 65 5.15 -7.18 -1.64
CA THR A 65 4.60 -5.93 -1.10
C THR A 65 3.73 -6.14 0.14
N ILE A 66 3.38 -7.39 0.45
CA ILE A 66 2.49 -7.79 1.55
C ILE A 66 3.35 -8.26 2.73
N SER A 67 3.52 -7.41 3.74
CA SER A 67 4.31 -7.74 4.95
C SER A 67 3.61 -8.74 5.89
N ASN A 68 2.29 -8.90 5.80
CA ASN A 68 1.51 -9.83 6.63
C ASN A 68 0.34 -10.39 5.81
N PRO A 69 0.45 -11.62 5.27
CA PRO A 69 -0.60 -12.15 4.42
C PRO A 69 -1.82 -12.55 5.23
N LYS A 70 -2.96 -11.97 4.86
CA LYS A 70 -4.27 -12.26 5.45
C LYS A 70 -4.94 -13.43 4.76
N LEU A 71 -4.60 -13.67 3.49
CA LEU A 71 -5.09 -14.82 2.75
C LEU A 71 -4.43 -16.12 3.25
N THR A 72 -5.25 -17.09 3.65
CA THR A 72 -4.79 -18.40 4.13
C THR A 72 -4.98 -19.48 3.07
N ARG A 73 -4.36 -20.64 3.28
CA ARG A 73 -4.57 -21.83 2.43
C ARG A 73 -6.03 -22.25 2.38
N GLU A 74 -6.76 -22.06 3.48
CA GLU A 74 -8.19 -22.39 3.56
C GLU A 74 -9.03 -21.51 2.62
N HIS A 75 -8.73 -20.20 2.56
CA HIS A 75 -9.39 -19.29 1.62
C HIS A 75 -9.13 -19.70 0.17
N LEU A 76 -7.89 -20.08 -0.16
CA LEU A 76 -7.54 -20.59 -1.50
C LEU A 76 -8.23 -21.92 -1.83
N MET A 77 -8.42 -22.81 -0.86
CA MET A 77 -9.17 -24.06 -1.06
C MET A 77 -10.63 -23.80 -1.43
N ILE A 78 -11.28 -22.85 -0.76
CA ILE A 78 -12.67 -22.48 -1.03
C ILE A 78 -12.79 -21.91 -2.46
N LEU A 79 -11.89 -21.00 -2.84
CA LEU A 79 -11.86 -20.42 -4.19
C LEU A 79 -11.58 -21.47 -5.27
N LEU A 80 -10.62 -22.37 -5.03
CA LEU A 80 -10.27 -23.43 -5.98
C LEU A 80 -11.46 -24.36 -6.23
N LYS A 81 -12.18 -24.74 -5.16
CA LYS A 81 -13.37 -25.58 -5.25
C LYS A 81 -14.46 -24.91 -6.10
N ALA A 82 -14.69 -23.62 -5.89
CA ALA A 82 -15.69 -22.85 -6.62
C ALA A 82 -15.32 -22.65 -8.10
N LEU A 83 -14.06 -22.34 -8.39
CA LEU A 83 -13.55 -22.21 -9.76
C LEU A 83 -13.64 -23.54 -10.51
N ARG A 84 -13.40 -24.67 -9.82
CA ARG A 84 -13.59 -26.02 -10.37
C ARG A 84 -15.07 -26.30 -10.69
N GLU A 85 -15.99 -25.97 -9.78
CA GLU A 85 -17.43 -26.13 -9.97
C GLU A 85 -17.94 -25.26 -11.14
N TYR A 86 -17.41 -24.04 -11.27
CA TYR A 86 -17.65 -23.20 -12.44
C TYR A 86 -17.13 -23.82 -13.75
N VAL A 87 -15.92 -24.40 -13.76
CA VAL A 87 -15.42 -25.08 -14.98
C VAL A 87 -16.35 -26.22 -15.40
N GLN A 88 -16.91 -26.95 -14.44
CA GLN A 88 -17.82 -28.07 -14.69
C GLN A 88 -19.18 -27.60 -15.21
N GLU A 89 -19.85 -26.69 -14.50
CA GLU A 89 -21.26 -26.35 -14.72
C GLU A 89 -21.47 -25.01 -15.44
N GLN A 90 -20.41 -24.19 -15.55
CA GLN A 90 -20.45 -22.84 -16.13
C GLN A 90 -21.39 -21.86 -15.40
N ASP A 91 -21.74 -22.17 -14.16
CA ASP A 91 -22.58 -21.33 -13.32
C ASP A 91 -21.75 -20.43 -12.38
N THR A 92 -21.99 -19.12 -12.50
CA THR A 92 -21.34 -18.09 -11.67
C THR A 92 -21.81 -18.08 -10.22
N SER A 93 -22.90 -18.77 -9.88
CA SER A 93 -23.44 -18.88 -8.52
C SER A 93 -22.40 -19.44 -7.54
N TYR A 94 -21.72 -20.53 -7.91
CA TYR A 94 -20.67 -21.16 -7.12
C TYR A 94 -19.53 -20.19 -6.76
N ILE A 95 -19.13 -19.35 -7.71
CA ILE A 95 -18.07 -18.35 -7.49
C ILE A 95 -18.57 -17.25 -6.56
N LYS A 96 -19.81 -16.78 -6.73
CA LYS A 96 -20.42 -15.75 -5.86
C LYS A 96 -20.46 -16.22 -4.41
N ASP A 97 -21.03 -17.39 -4.17
CA ASP A 97 -21.21 -17.94 -2.82
C ASP A 97 -19.86 -18.16 -2.12
N ALA A 98 -18.87 -18.69 -2.85
CA ALA A 98 -17.53 -18.89 -2.31
C ALA A 98 -16.80 -17.58 -2.03
N LEU A 99 -16.95 -16.60 -2.90
CA LEU A 99 -16.31 -15.30 -2.75
C LEU A 99 -16.93 -14.51 -1.59
N ASP A 100 -18.26 -14.54 -1.43
CA ASP A 100 -18.95 -13.91 -0.32
C ASP A 100 -18.56 -14.57 1.00
N LYS A 101 -18.45 -15.90 1.03
CA LYS A 101 -17.91 -16.62 2.19
C LYS A 101 -16.48 -16.22 2.53
N VAL A 102 -15.59 -16.12 1.55
CA VAL A 102 -14.19 -15.70 1.78
C VAL A 102 -14.12 -14.24 2.23
N LYS A 103 -14.94 -13.35 1.68
CA LYS A 103 -15.04 -11.94 2.11
C LYS A 103 -15.50 -11.82 3.56
N GLU A 104 -16.49 -12.64 3.96
CA GLU A 104 -16.96 -12.70 5.35
C GLU A 104 -15.86 -13.21 6.29
N MET A 105 -15.14 -14.28 5.92
CA MET A 105 -14.01 -14.79 6.70
C MET A 105 -12.85 -13.80 6.83
N LEU A 106 -12.69 -12.91 5.85
CA LEU A 106 -11.68 -11.83 5.83
C LEU A 106 -12.19 -10.53 6.45
N GLU A 107 -13.38 -10.51 7.04
CA GLU A 107 -14.00 -9.35 7.69
C GLU A 107 -14.07 -8.10 6.79
N TYR A 108 -14.13 -8.30 5.47
CA TYR A 108 -14.14 -7.20 4.48
C TYR A 108 -12.92 -6.26 4.56
N ASP A 109 -11.79 -6.73 5.08
CA ASP A 109 -10.58 -5.94 5.17
C ASP A 109 -10.05 -5.54 3.79
N HIS A 110 -9.76 -4.25 3.61
CA HIS A 110 -9.37 -3.71 2.30
C HIS A 110 -8.06 -4.33 1.78
N THR A 111 -7.08 -4.56 2.65
CA THR A 111 -5.82 -5.23 2.28
C THR A 111 -6.07 -6.67 1.86
N ALA A 112 -6.91 -7.40 2.59
CA ALA A 112 -7.29 -8.77 2.26
C ALA A 112 -8.08 -8.87 0.94
N LEU A 113 -8.90 -7.86 0.59
CA LEU A 113 -9.58 -7.79 -0.70
C LEU A 113 -8.62 -7.58 -1.86
N ILE A 114 -7.57 -6.77 -1.68
CA ILE A 114 -6.50 -6.61 -2.69
C ILE A 114 -5.73 -7.92 -2.86
N GLU A 115 -5.38 -8.60 -1.77
CA GLU A 115 -4.75 -9.93 -1.81
C GLU A 115 -5.63 -10.96 -2.52
N LEU A 116 -6.94 -10.94 -2.27
CA LEU A 116 -7.93 -11.79 -2.91
C LEU A 116 -8.02 -11.52 -4.41
N GLN A 117 -8.01 -10.25 -4.82
CA GLN A 117 -8.00 -9.86 -6.23
C GLN A 117 -6.72 -10.32 -6.92
N LEU A 118 -5.55 -10.11 -6.29
CA LEU A 118 -4.27 -10.61 -6.77
C LEU A 118 -4.29 -12.14 -6.92
N ALA A 119 -4.83 -12.85 -5.93
CA ALA A 119 -4.98 -14.30 -5.98
C ALA A 119 -5.78 -14.74 -7.21
N LEU A 120 -6.90 -14.09 -7.54
CA LEU A 120 -7.64 -14.40 -8.76
C LEU A 120 -6.80 -14.15 -10.03
N TYR A 121 -6.02 -13.08 -10.10
CA TYR A 121 -5.16 -12.81 -11.26
C TYR A 121 -4.09 -13.88 -11.49
N VAL A 122 -3.42 -14.33 -10.44
CA VAL A 122 -2.33 -15.32 -10.56
C VAL A 122 -2.82 -16.77 -10.59
N PHE A 123 -4.13 -17.01 -10.41
CA PHE A 123 -4.73 -18.34 -10.42
C PHE A 123 -4.43 -19.11 -11.70
N GLN A 124 -4.66 -18.49 -12.86
CA GLN A 124 -4.42 -19.13 -14.16
C GLN A 124 -2.96 -19.55 -14.30
N GLU A 125 -2.02 -18.66 -13.93
CA GLU A 125 -0.57 -18.96 -14.00
C GLU A 125 -0.21 -20.11 -13.06
N ALA A 126 -0.74 -20.13 -11.83
CA ALA A 126 -0.48 -21.17 -10.85
C ALA A 126 -0.96 -22.56 -11.31
N VAL A 127 -2.17 -22.64 -11.88
CA VAL A 127 -2.69 -23.91 -12.40
C VAL A 127 -1.94 -24.31 -13.67
N SER A 128 -1.71 -23.40 -14.61
CA SER A 128 -0.97 -23.67 -15.84
C SER A 128 0.48 -24.11 -15.56
N PHE A 129 1.14 -23.58 -14.53
CA PHE A 129 2.45 -24.06 -14.08
C PHE A 129 2.42 -25.53 -13.64
N ASN A 130 1.41 -25.92 -12.85
CA ASN A 130 1.24 -27.30 -12.40
C ASN A 130 0.83 -28.25 -13.55
N LEU A 131 0.12 -27.74 -14.56
CA LEU A 131 -0.23 -28.48 -15.78
C LEU A 131 0.99 -28.72 -16.69
N LYS A 132 1.94 -27.78 -16.77
CA LYS A 132 3.16 -27.91 -17.58
C LYS A 132 4.11 -29.00 -17.08
N ASN A 133 4.05 -29.34 -15.79
CA ASN A 133 4.82 -30.44 -15.20
C ASN A 133 4.26 -31.84 -15.56
N ARG A 134 3.31 -31.91 -16.49
CA ARG A 134 2.67 -33.14 -16.98
C ARG A 134 2.80 -33.20 -18.50
N ASP A 135 2.84 -34.40 -19.05
CA ASP A 135 2.91 -34.64 -20.51
C ASP A 135 1.57 -34.35 -21.20
N ILE A 136 1.13 -33.09 -21.18
CA ILE A 136 -0.08 -32.60 -21.83
C ILE A 136 0.31 -32.02 -23.19
N GLN A 137 -0.39 -32.45 -24.23
CA GLN A 137 -0.18 -31.96 -25.59
C GLN A 137 -0.47 -30.45 -25.71
N PRO A 138 0.28 -29.66 -26.51
CA PRO A 138 0.16 -28.20 -26.57
C PRO A 138 -1.26 -27.69 -26.89
N HIS A 139 -2.00 -28.40 -27.75
CA HIS A 139 -3.37 -28.03 -28.10
C HIS A 139 -4.37 -28.21 -26.94
N TRP A 140 -4.14 -29.19 -26.06
CA TRP A 140 -4.91 -29.33 -24.81
C TRP A 140 -4.53 -28.25 -23.82
N MET A 141 -3.24 -27.93 -23.71
CA MET A 141 -2.77 -26.85 -22.84
C MET A 141 -3.42 -25.51 -23.19
N PHE A 142 -3.56 -25.17 -24.48
CA PHE A 142 -4.27 -23.98 -24.93
C PHE A 142 -5.77 -23.99 -24.57
N ALA A 143 -6.43 -25.14 -24.74
CA ALA A 143 -7.84 -25.26 -24.41
C ALA A 143 -8.12 -25.17 -22.90
N LEU A 144 -7.24 -25.76 -22.09
CA LEU A 144 -7.29 -25.67 -20.63
C LEU A 144 -6.99 -24.25 -20.14
N ASP A 145 -6.00 -23.58 -20.74
CA ASP A 145 -5.68 -22.18 -20.44
C ASP A 145 -6.88 -21.25 -20.71
N ASN A 146 -7.59 -21.47 -21.83
CA ASN A 146 -8.80 -20.71 -22.14
C ASN A 146 -9.94 -20.95 -21.13
N LEU A 147 -10.12 -22.18 -20.64
CA LEU A 147 -11.10 -22.47 -19.58
C LEU A 147 -10.72 -21.78 -18.26
N LEU A 148 -9.44 -21.82 -17.89
CA LEU A 148 -8.92 -21.15 -16.69
C LEU A 148 -9.05 -19.61 -16.79
N ARG A 149 -8.77 -19.04 -17.97
CA ARG A 149 -8.96 -17.61 -18.24
C ARG A 149 -10.43 -17.22 -18.13
N SER A 150 -11.34 -18.01 -18.69
CA SER A 150 -12.78 -17.81 -18.57
C SER A 150 -13.25 -17.84 -17.10
N ALA A 151 -12.77 -18.82 -16.32
CA ALA A 151 -13.08 -18.93 -14.89
C ALA A 151 -12.54 -17.75 -14.09
N THR A 152 -11.30 -17.32 -14.39
CA THR A 152 -10.67 -16.16 -13.76
C THR A 152 -11.45 -14.88 -14.06
N GLN A 153 -11.85 -14.68 -15.32
CA GLN A 153 -12.62 -13.51 -15.74
C GLN A 153 -14.01 -13.48 -15.08
N ALA A 154 -14.69 -14.63 -14.99
CA ALA A 154 -15.95 -14.76 -14.28
C ALA A 154 -15.80 -14.38 -12.81
N ALA A 155 -14.73 -14.86 -12.15
CA ALA A 155 -14.46 -14.53 -10.76
C ALA A 155 -14.12 -13.06 -10.52
N ILE A 156 -13.32 -12.43 -11.39
CA ILE A 156 -13.03 -10.99 -11.33
C ILE A 156 -14.30 -10.17 -11.55
N THR A 157 -15.15 -10.57 -12.48
CA THR A 157 -16.42 -9.88 -12.76
C THR A 157 -17.39 -9.97 -11.59
N VAL A 158 -17.39 -11.11 -10.88
CA VAL A 158 -18.17 -11.31 -9.65
C VAL A 158 -17.59 -10.50 -8.48
N LEU A 159 -16.26 -10.46 -8.33
CA LEU A 159 -15.59 -9.71 -7.27
C LEU A 159 -15.75 -8.20 -7.44
N SER A 160 -15.51 -7.71 -8.66
CA SER A 160 -15.49 -6.30 -9.02
C SER A 160 -16.12 -6.11 -10.41
N PRO A 161 -17.45 -5.90 -10.49
CA PRO A 161 -18.16 -5.74 -11.77
C PRO A 161 -17.62 -4.62 -12.66
N GLU A 162 -17.03 -3.58 -12.07
CA GLU A 162 -16.41 -2.46 -12.80
C GLU A 162 -15.09 -2.86 -13.47
N LEU A 163 -14.31 -3.73 -12.83
CA LEU A 163 -13.03 -4.21 -13.37
C LEU A 163 -13.25 -5.26 -14.48
N GLY A 164 -14.22 -6.16 -14.27
CA GLY A 164 -14.62 -7.16 -15.27
C GLY A 164 -15.12 -6.54 -16.58
N ALA A 165 -15.86 -5.43 -16.52
CA ALA A 165 -16.35 -4.73 -17.71
C ALA A 165 -15.23 -4.06 -18.52
N ASN A 166 -14.18 -3.54 -17.87
CA ASN A 166 -13.02 -2.96 -18.56
C ASN A 166 -12.16 -4.03 -19.25
N LEU A 167 -11.98 -5.19 -18.62
CA LEU A 167 -11.29 -6.35 -19.21
C LEU A 167 -12.08 -6.97 -20.38
N ALA A 168 -13.40 -6.99 -20.30
CA ALA A 168 -14.26 -7.46 -21.39
C ALA A 168 -14.34 -6.48 -22.57
N GLY A 169 -14.06 -5.19 -22.35
CA GLY A 169 -14.08 -4.14 -23.38
C GLY A 169 -12.85 -4.10 -24.29
N ASP A 170 -11.73 -4.70 -23.86
CA ASP A 170 -10.46 -4.72 -24.61
C ASP A 170 -10.22 -6.05 -25.34
N GLY A 171 -10.95 -7.11 -24.96
CA GLY A 171 -10.77 -8.48 -25.48
C GLY A 171 -11.57 -8.83 -26.74
N GLN A 172 -12.17 -7.87 -27.44
CA GLN A 172 -13.01 -8.13 -28.62
C GLN A 172 -12.53 -7.39 -29.87
N ILE A 173 -11.23 -7.46 -30.14
CA ILE A 173 -10.66 -7.23 -31.47
C ILE A 173 -9.66 -8.35 -31.73
N GLU A 174 -10.15 -9.50 -32.20
CA GLU A 174 -9.47 -10.37 -33.18
C GLU A 174 -10.34 -11.61 -33.44
N GLY A 175 -10.84 -11.73 -34.67
CA GLY A 175 -11.58 -12.92 -35.13
C GLY A 175 -12.79 -12.62 -36.03
N ASP A 176 -12.50 -12.14 -37.24
CA ASP A 176 -13.22 -12.34 -38.52
C ASP A 176 -14.75 -12.39 -38.63
N ALA A 177 -15.21 -11.55 -39.57
CA ALA A 177 -16.18 -11.81 -40.63
C ALA A 177 -17.69 -11.89 -40.32
N ALA A 178 -18.34 -10.76 -40.60
CA ALA A 178 -19.52 -10.64 -41.44
C ALA A 178 -20.68 -11.64 -41.23
N THR A 179 -21.68 -11.22 -40.45
CA THR A 179 -23.09 -11.43 -40.82
C THR A 179 -23.93 -10.25 -40.35
N SER A 180 -24.74 -9.76 -41.29
CA SER A 180 -25.49 -8.52 -41.30
C SER A 180 -26.68 -8.52 -40.34
N GLY A 181 -26.90 -7.34 -39.73
CA GLY A 181 -28.19 -6.66 -39.85
C GLY A 181 -29.35 -7.17 -39.01
N VAL A 182 -29.42 -6.75 -37.75
CA VAL A 182 -30.70 -6.37 -37.12
C VAL A 182 -30.45 -5.27 -36.07
N PRO A 183 -31.00 -4.06 -36.18
CA PRO A 183 -31.03 -3.15 -35.04
C PRO A 183 -32.18 -3.60 -34.12
N SER A 184 -31.85 -4.35 -33.07
CA SER A 184 -32.81 -4.67 -32.02
C SER A 184 -32.99 -3.46 -31.10
N THR A 185 -34.17 -2.87 -31.17
CA THR A 185 -34.63 -1.69 -30.44
C THR A 185 -34.76 -1.97 -28.94
N ASN A 186 -33.66 -1.86 -28.19
CA ASN A 186 -33.69 -1.81 -26.73
C ASN A 186 -33.39 -0.40 -26.21
N SER A 187 -34.42 0.46 -26.21
CA SER A 187 -34.36 1.85 -25.75
C SER A 187 -34.50 2.01 -24.21
N GLY A 188 -33.81 1.16 -23.44
CA GLY A 188 -33.86 1.19 -21.96
C GLY A 188 -32.49 1.23 -21.27
N LYS A 189 -31.38 1.16 -22.02
CA LYS A 189 -30.00 1.11 -21.48
C LYS A 189 -29.18 2.39 -21.71
N SER A 190 -29.68 3.36 -22.50
CA SER A 190 -28.89 4.56 -22.87
C SER A 190 -28.71 5.51 -21.69
N ALA A 191 -29.78 5.77 -20.91
CA ALA A 191 -29.73 6.72 -19.81
C ALA A 191 -28.74 6.30 -18.70
N THR A 192 -28.69 5.00 -18.38
CA THR A 192 -27.74 4.46 -17.40
C THR A 192 -26.31 4.43 -17.93
N GLY A 193 -26.11 4.22 -19.24
CA GLY A 193 -24.80 4.26 -19.88
C GLY A 193 -24.22 5.67 -19.97
N GLU A 194 -25.04 6.66 -20.29
CA GLU A 194 -24.65 8.08 -20.36
C GLU A 194 -24.37 8.65 -18.97
N PHE A 195 -25.21 8.36 -17.98
CA PHE A 195 -24.96 8.72 -16.58
C PHE A 195 -23.63 8.12 -16.08
N ARG A 196 -23.37 6.84 -16.38
CA ARG A 196 -22.10 6.18 -16.02
C ARG A 196 -20.89 6.77 -16.73
N LYS A 197 -21.01 7.16 -18.00
CA LYS A 197 -19.93 7.87 -18.72
C LYS A 197 -19.65 9.23 -18.08
N SER A 198 -20.69 9.95 -17.68
CA SER A 198 -20.55 11.25 -17.00
C SER A 198 -19.86 11.11 -15.65
N VAL A 199 -20.26 10.13 -14.83
CA VAL A 199 -19.64 9.88 -13.53
C VAL A 199 -18.17 9.45 -13.68
N ASN A 200 -17.87 8.58 -14.65
CA ASN A 200 -16.49 8.18 -14.93
C ASN A 200 -15.63 9.34 -15.47
N ALA A 201 -16.21 10.24 -16.27
CA ALA A 201 -15.50 11.43 -16.72
C ALA A 201 -15.18 12.39 -15.56
N GLU A 202 -16.12 12.53 -14.62
CA GLU A 202 -15.92 13.36 -13.43
C GLU A 202 -14.85 12.77 -12.50
N ILE A 203 -14.83 11.45 -12.31
CA ILE A 203 -13.79 10.77 -11.53
C ILE A 203 -12.41 10.96 -12.16
N ARG A 204 -12.30 10.85 -13.50
CA ARG A 204 -11.03 11.09 -14.21
C ARG A 204 -10.55 12.53 -14.06
N LYS A 205 -11.47 13.49 -14.17
CA LYS A 205 -11.16 14.90 -13.96
C LYS A 205 -10.69 15.20 -12.53
N GLN A 206 -11.30 14.55 -11.53
CA GLN A 206 -10.84 14.65 -10.15
C GLN A 206 -9.44 14.05 -9.97
N LEU A 207 -9.15 12.92 -10.63
CA LEU A 207 -7.83 12.31 -10.59
C LEU A 207 -6.76 13.25 -11.18
N GLU A 208 -7.01 13.81 -12.38
CA GLU A 208 -6.11 14.81 -12.99
C GLU A 208 -5.90 16.02 -12.06
N SER A 209 -6.97 16.51 -11.43
CA SER A 209 -6.88 17.62 -10.47
C SER A 209 -6.02 17.28 -9.25
N TYR A 210 -6.12 16.06 -8.71
CA TYR A 210 -5.31 15.63 -7.58
C TYR A 210 -3.86 15.35 -7.97
N GLU A 211 -3.61 14.89 -9.20
CA GLU A 211 -2.26 14.73 -9.75
C GLU A 211 -1.56 16.09 -9.88
N ASP A 212 -2.25 17.09 -10.42
CA ASP A 212 -1.74 18.47 -10.52
C ASP A 212 -1.48 19.08 -9.13
N GLU A 213 -2.42 18.90 -8.18
CA GLU A 213 -2.25 19.39 -6.81
C GLU A 213 -1.07 18.72 -6.11
N ASN A 214 -0.91 17.40 -6.25
CA ASN A 214 0.25 16.67 -5.71
C ASN A 214 1.56 17.17 -6.32
N LEU A 215 1.59 17.47 -7.62
CA LEU A 215 2.79 17.99 -8.26
C LEU A 215 3.17 19.37 -7.70
N ILE A 216 2.18 20.24 -7.49
CA ILE A 216 2.37 21.56 -6.87
C ILE A 216 2.85 21.42 -5.42
N LEU A 217 2.24 20.53 -4.64
CA LEU A 217 2.64 20.28 -3.26
C LEU A 217 4.06 19.72 -3.17
N LEU A 218 4.43 18.82 -4.08
CA LEU A 218 5.79 18.29 -4.17
C LEU A 218 6.80 19.40 -4.50
N GLN A 219 6.46 20.30 -5.42
CA GLN A 219 7.29 21.45 -5.76
C GLN A 219 7.46 22.39 -4.55
N GLN A 220 6.37 22.70 -3.84
CA GLN A 220 6.43 23.51 -2.61
C GLN A 220 7.31 22.87 -1.54
N LEU A 221 7.21 21.55 -1.36
CA LEU A 221 8.05 20.81 -0.41
C LEU A 221 9.54 20.89 -0.78
N LEU A 222 9.86 20.74 -2.07
CA LEU A 222 11.23 20.90 -2.56
C LEU A 222 11.77 22.32 -2.34
N ASP A 223 10.95 23.34 -2.57
CA ASP A 223 11.37 24.73 -2.36
C ASP A 223 11.58 25.06 -0.88
N VAL A 224 10.72 24.53 0.01
CA VAL A 224 10.91 24.61 1.46
C VAL A 224 12.20 23.89 1.88
N GLU A 225 12.46 22.68 1.38
CA GLU A 225 13.66 21.92 1.69
C GLU A 225 14.94 22.67 1.25
N ARG A 226 14.94 23.25 0.05
CA ARG A 226 16.03 24.10 -0.44
C ARG A 226 16.25 25.32 0.45
N SER A 227 15.20 26.08 0.76
CA SER A 227 15.31 27.28 1.60
C SER A 227 15.80 26.95 3.02
N TYR A 228 15.37 25.81 3.57
CA TYR A 228 15.83 25.31 4.86
C TYR A 228 17.32 24.92 4.81
N ASN A 229 17.75 24.23 3.74
CA ASN A 229 19.14 23.86 3.53
C ASN A 229 20.05 25.09 3.41
N GLU A 230 19.61 26.13 2.71
CA GLU A 230 20.31 27.41 2.60
C GLU A 230 20.43 28.12 3.95
N LEU A 231 19.34 28.17 4.73
CA LEU A 231 19.36 28.75 6.07
C LEU A 231 20.31 27.99 7.00
N LEU A 232 20.32 26.66 6.92
CA LEU A 232 21.23 25.82 7.69
C LEU A 232 22.70 26.08 7.31
N LYS A 233 23.00 26.16 6.02
CA LYS A 233 24.36 26.50 5.52
C LYS A 233 24.80 27.88 6.02
N LYS A 234 23.92 28.88 5.95
CA LYS A 234 24.19 30.23 6.47
C LYS A 234 24.47 30.20 7.97
N THR A 235 23.63 29.51 8.73
CA THR A 235 23.80 29.37 10.19
C THR A 235 25.12 28.68 10.54
N ILE A 236 25.50 27.64 9.80
CA ILE A 236 26.79 26.97 9.99
C ILE A 236 27.96 27.93 9.69
N ALA A 237 27.88 28.70 8.61
CA ALA A 237 28.90 29.70 8.26
C ALA A 237 29.04 30.77 9.36
N ASP A 238 27.92 31.32 9.83
CA ASP A 238 27.89 32.31 10.90
C ASP A 238 28.48 31.75 12.20
N LYS A 239 28.15 30.50 12.55
CA LYS A 239 28.71 29.82 13.73
C LYS A 239 30.21 29.55 13.60
N LYS A 240 30.69 29.20 12.41
CA LYS A 240 32.14 29.05 12.16
C LYS A 240 32.88 30.37 12.35
N LEU A 241 32.33 31.47 11.85
CA LEU A 241 32.90 32.81 12.03
C LEU A 241 32.90 33.19 13.52
N GLN A 242 31.81 32.94 14.25
CA GLN A 242 31.77 33.15 15.71
C GLN A 242 32.87 32.36 16.43
N ILE A 243 33.09 31.09 16.07
CA ILE A 243 34.17 30.27 16.63
C ILE A 243 35.54 30.87 16.31
N GLU A 244 35.76 31.30 15.07
CA GLU A 244 37.04 31.90 14.64
C GLU A 244 37.35 33.18 15.42
N VAL A 245 36.36 34.06 15.59
CA VAL A 245 36.52 35.30 16.39
C VAL A 245 36.85 34.97 17.84
N ILE A 246 36.14 34.03 18.47
CA ILE A 246 36.43 33.59 19.84
C ILE A 246 37.84 32.99 19.93
N GLN A 247 38.25 32.18 18.96
CA GLN A 247 39.60 31.61 18.90
C GLN A 247 40.66 32.72 18.78
N GLN A 248 40.48 33.69 17.90
CA GLN A 248 41.39 34.84 17.77
C GLN A 248 41.47 35.67 19.06
N LEU A 249 40.34 35.96 19.70
CA LEU A 249 40.29 36.65 20.99
C LEU A 249 40.99 35.86 22.10
N SER A 250 40.80 34.53 22.14
CA SER A 250 41.50 33.65 23.11
C SER A 250 43.00 33.53 22.82
N SER A 251 43.40 33.64 21.56
CA SER A 251 44.80 33.59 21.11
C SER A 251 45.53 34.92 21.34
N ALA A 252 44.80 36.04 21.45
CA ALA A 252 45.33 37.36 21.78
C ALA A 252 45.55 37.56 23.30
N SER A 253 45.42 36.50 24.10
CA SER A 253 45.81 36.49 25.52
C SER A 253 47.33 36.64 25.63
N TRP A 254 47.78 37.69 26.28
CA TRP A 254 49.18 38.14 26.35
C TRP A 254 50.13 37.06 26.91
N PRO A 255 51.42 37.02 26.49
CA PRO A 255 52.37 36.05 27.01
C PRO A 255 52.73 36.41 28.46
N ILE A 256 52.19 35.66 29.41
CA ILE A 256 52.65 35.70 30.81
C ILE A 256 53.84 34.74 30.91
N ALA A 257 55.02 35.31 31.20
CA ALA A 257 56.26 34.57 31.43
C ALA A 257 56.16 33.59 32.61
N PRO A 258 56.91 32.46 32.61
CA PRO A 258 56.78 31.44 33.63
C PRO A 258 57.63 31.79 34.86
N THR A 259 56.99 32.08 35.99
CA THR A 259 57.61 31.93 37.31
C THR A 259 56.57 31.40 38.31
N SER A 260 56.78 30.16 38.76
CA SER A 260 56.12 29.52 39.90
C SER A 260 56.94 29.79 41.19
N PRO A 261 56.53 29.42 42.43
CA PRO A 261 55.38 28.58 42.85
C PRO A 261 54.69 29.11 44.15
N PRO A 262 54.05 28.28 45.01
CA PRO A 262 52.61 28.03 45.07
C PRO A 262 51.97 28.58 46.36
N PHE A 263 50.77 29.17 46.31
CA PHE A 263 49.98 29.36 47.53
C PHE A 263 48.48 29.23 47.27
N SER A 264 47.83 28.63 48.25
CA SER A 264 46.45 28.20 48.30
C SER A 264 45.41 29.30 48.10
N SER A 265 44.17 28.82 47.90
CA SER A 265 42.86 29.45 48.16
C SER A 265 42.23 30.31 47.07
N SER A 266 41.08 29.80 46.60
CA SER A 266 39.80 30.48 46.35
C SER A 266 39.84 32.00 46.10
N SER A 267 39.49 32.46 44.91
CA SER A 267 38.29 33.28 44.68
C SER A 267 38.18 33.78 43.23
N MET A 268 36.92 33.82 42.77
CA MET A 268 36.30 34.86 41.94
C MET A 268 37.02 35.34 40.67
N GLY A 269 36.62 34.76 39.54
CA GLY A 269 36.70 35.42 38.24
C GLY A 269 35.43 36.22 37.95
N LEU A 270 35.48 37.52 38.23
CA LEU A 270 34.49 38.52 37.81
C LEU A 270 34.57 38.70 36.28
N GLY A 271 33.61 38.13 35.56
CA GLY A 271 33.14 38.68 34.28
C GLY A 271 31.84 39.44 34.51
N PRO A 272 31.51 40.48 33.73
CA PRO A 272 30.24 41.19 33.88
C PRO A 272 29.13 40.31 33.30
N SER A 273 28.73 39.31 34.07
CA SER A 273 27.46 38.62 33.86
C SER A 273 26.42 39.53 34.48
N VAL A 274 25.51 40.07 33.66
CA VAL A 274 24.25 40.60 34.17
C VAL A 274 23.47 39.40 34.69
N VAL A 275 23.84 38.97 35.89
CA VAL A 275 23.07 37.99 36.66
C VAL A 275 21.89 38.78 37.19
N ILE A 276 20.77 38.70 36.47
CA ILE A 276 19.47 38.93 37.09
C ILE A 276 19.33 37.76 38.08
N ASN A 277 19.82 37.97 39.31
CA ASN A 277 19.55 37.08 40.43
C ASN A 277 18.09 37.27 40.81
N GLU A 278 17.17 36.70 40.02
CA GLU A 278 15.86 36.37 40.55
C GLU A 278 16.05 35.29 41.63
N PRO A 279 15.40 35.43 42.80
CA PRO A 279 15.54 34.46 43.86
C PRO A 279 15.12 33.08 43.34
N PRO A 280 15.86 32.01 43.68
CA PRO A 280 15.50 30.66 43.26
C PRO A 280 14.08 30.37 43.75
N ASP A 281 13.20 29.93 42.85
CA ASP A 281 11.83 29.55 43.21
C ASP A 281 11.88 28.47 44.31
N GLU A 282 11.59 28.88 45.54
CA GLU A 282 11.66 27.99 46.71
C GLU A 282 10.69 26.82 46.56
N ALA A 283 9.58 27.00 45.82
CA ALA A 283 8.63 25.93 45.54
C ALA A 283 9.22 24.88 44.60
N LEU A 284 10.00 25.30 43.60
CA LEU A 284 10.73 24.41 42.71
C LEU A 284 11.79 23.61 43.48
N VAL A 285 12.61 24.27 44.29
CA VAL A 285 13.67 23.63 45.08
C VAL A 285 13.07 22.59 46.03
N ASN A 286 12.00 22.93 46.74
CA ASN A 286 11.33 22.02 47.66
C ASN A 286 10.70 20.81 46.95
N TRP A 287 10.11 21.02 45.77
CA TRP A 287 9.56 19.92 44.96
C TRP A 287 10.65 18.99 44.44
N LEU A 288 11.78 19.53 43.97
CA LEU A 288 12.92 18.73 43.51
C LEU A 288 13.56 17.93 44.66
N ARG A 289 13.61 18.48 45.88
CA ARG A 289 14.03 17.73 47.08
C ARG A 289 13.10 16.56 47.39
N GLN A 290 11.78 16.74 47.24
CA GLN A 290 10.79 15.66 47.41
C GLN A 290 10.97 14.56 46.35
N CYS A 291 11.45 14.90 45.15
CA CYS A 291 11.80 13.94 44.10
C CYS A 291 13.14 13.20 44.34
N ALA A 292 13.78 13.41 45.51
CA ALA A 292 15.06 12.80 45.90
C ALA A 292 16.21 13.07 44.92
N ILE A 293 16.42 14.35 44.60
CA ILE A 293 17.46 14.85 43.69
C ILE A 293 18.58 15.48 44.51
N ASP A 294 19.82 15.24 44.09
CA ASP A 294 21.01 15.78 44.76
C ASP A 294 21.08 17.32 44.64
N THR A 295 21.61 18.01 45.66
CA THR A 295 21.71 19.48 45.71
C THR A 295 22.37 20.09 44.47
N HIS A 296 23.44 19.47 43.96
CA HIS A 296 24.14 19.91 42.74
C HIS A 296 23.28 19.76 41.47
N ALA A 297 22.39 18.77 41.41
CA ALA A 297 21.46 18.62 40.30
C ALA A 297 20.30 19.62 40.40
N ILE A 298 19.88 19.98 41.62
CA ILE A 298 18.89 21.05 41.85
C ILE A 298 19.44 22.40 41.38
N GLU A 299 20.68 22.73 41.74
CA GLU A 299 21.33 23.98 41.31
C GLU A 299 21.38 24.11 39.79
N LYS A 300 21.67 23.01 39.07
CA LYS A 300 21.64 22.99 37.59
C LYS A 300 20.26 23.19 36.97
N ILE A 301 19.21 22.68 37.62
CA ILE A 301 17.83 22.87 37.11
C ILE A 301 17.39 24.32 37.38
N VAL A 302 17.75 24.86 38.54
CA VAL A 302 17.41 26.23 38.94
C VAL A 302 18.20 27.27 38.14
N SER A 303 19.45 26.98 37.74
CA SER A 303 20.25 27.89 36.91
C SER A 303 19.66 28.14 35.53
N GLU A 304 18.80 27.24 35.04
CA GLU A 304 18.09 27.37 33.76
C GLU A 304 16.79 28.17 33.88
N GLN A 305 16.51 28.77 35.05
CA GLN A 305 15.37 29.67 35.28
C GLN A 305 14.00 29.04 35.01
N TYR A 306 13.87 27.71 35.13
CA TYR A 306 12.56 27.07 35.08
C TYR A 306 11.70 27.51 36.28
N THR A 307 10.42 27.78 36.06
CA THR A 307 9.43 27.80 37.15
C THR A 307 8.95 26.38 37.46
N LEU A 308 8.36 26.18 38.65
CA LEU A 308 7.75 24.89 38.99
C LEU A 308 6.65 24.46 37.99
N GLU A 309 5.89 25.41 37.44
CA GLU A 309 4.82 25.13 36.48
C GLU A 309 5.40 24.76 35.11
N ASP A 310 6.40 25.49 34.62
CA ASP A 310 7.05 25.20 33.34
C ASP A 310 7.65 23.79 33.34
N LEU A 311 8.31 23.41 34.44
CA LEU A 311 8.88 22.08 34.61
C LEU A 311 7.81 20.98 34.60
N LYS A 312 6.62 21.24 35.14
CA LYS A 312 5.52 20.27 35.22
C LYS A 312 4.69 20.19 33.94
N GLU A 313 4.51 21.29 33.22
CA GLU A 313 3.57 21.36 32.10
C GLU A 313 4.24 21.32 30.74
N LEU A 314 5.40 21.96 30.61
CA LEU A 314 5.99 22.26 29.30
C LEU A 314 7.26 21.44 29.02
N VAL A 315 8.04 21.09 30.05
CA VAL A 315 9.33 20.41 29.85
C VAL A 315 9.17 19.02 29.22
N THR A 316 10.02 18.72 28.23
CA THR A 316 10.10 17.41 27.57
C THR A 316 11.18 16.52 28.19
N TYR A 317 11.12 15.23 27.90
CA TYR A 317 12.14 14.27 28.37
C TYR A 317 13.54 14.61 27.84
N GLU A 318 13.63 15.09 26.60
CA GLU A 318 14.88 15.49 25.96
C GLU A 318 15.50 16.73 26.63
N GLN A 319 14.67 17.73 26.96
CA GLN A 319 15.11 18.92 27.71
C GLN A 319 15.63 18.56 29.09
N LEU A 320 15.05 17.54 29.74
CA LEU A 320 15.52 17.07 31.04
C LEU A 320 16.85 16.31 30.95
N ILE A 321 17.11 15.61 29.84
CA ILE A 321 18.41 14.97 29.57
C ILE A 321 19.48 16.02 29.28
N SER A 322 19.15 17.11 28.56
CA SER A 322 20.13 18.16 28.24
C SER A 322 20.66 18.92 29.47
N LEU A 323 19.98 18.83 30.62
CA LEU A 323 20.47 19.37 31.91
C LEU A 323 21.67 18.61 32.48
N ASN A 324 22.08 17.51 31.84
CA ASN A 324 23.27 16.74 32.17
C ASN A 324 23.30 16.28 33.64
N ILE A 325 22.13 15.88 34.14
CA ILE A 325 21.94 15.23 35.45
C ILE A 325 21.91 13.71 35.27
N ARG A 326 22.24 12.93 36.32
CA ARG A 326 22.31 11.46 36.20
C ARG A 326 20.95 10.90 35.79
N GLY A 327 20.94 9.93 34.87
CA GLY A 327 19.71 9.34 34.32
C GLY A 327 18.71 8.82 35.36
N GLY A 328 19.19 8.28 36.49
CA GLY A 328 18.30 7.86 37.59
C GLY A 328 17.56 9.01 38.27
N MET A 329 18.09 10.24 38.22
CA MET A 329 17.40 11.45 38.68
C MET A 329 16.44 11.97 37.62
N VAL A 330 16.84 11.95 36.34
CA VAL A 330 15.96 12.25 35.18
C VAL A 330 14.68 11.41 35.25
N CYS A 331 14.81 10.10 35.43
CA CYS A 331 13.66 9.19 35.52
C CYS A 331 12.71 9.52 36.70
N ARG A 332 13.26 9.96 37.84
CA ARG A 332 12.46 10.33 39.02
C ARG A 332 11.67 11.61 38.79
N VAL A 333 12.32 12.64 38.25
CA VAL A 333 11.68 13.89 37.87
C VAL A 333 10.62 13.65 36.80
N TRP A 334 10.96 12.91 35.75
CA TRP A 334 10.05 12.63 34.64
C TRP A 334 8.81 11.86 35.10
N ARG A 335 8.96 10.87 36.00
CA ARG A 335 7.82 10.15 36.59
C ARG A 335 6.92 11.07 37.40
N ALA A 336 7.49 12.00 38.17
CA ALA A 336 6.74 12.99 38.94
C ALA A 336 5.97 13.96 38.03
N ILE A 337 6.57 14.39 36.91
CA ILE A 337 5.94 15.22 35.87
C ILE A 337 4.76 14.47 35.23
N GLN A 338 4.97 13.23 34.77
CA GLN A 338 3.93 12.42 34.14
C GLN A 338 2.74 12.18 35.08
N THR A 339 3.02 11.90 36.36
CA THR A 339 1.98 11.72 37.39
C THR A 339 1.16 13.00 37.59
N HIS A 340 1.82 14.18 37.58
CA HIS A 340 1.14 15.47 37.68
C HIS A 340 0.24 15.74 36.47
N ARG A 341 0.75 15.53 35.24
CA ARG A 341 -0.01 15.72 33.99
C ARG A 341 -1.23 14.80 33.93
N ALA A 342 -1.08 13.52 34.29
CA ALA A 342 -2.19 12.56 34.34
C ALA A 342 -3.28 12.97 35.35
N ARG A 343 -2.89 13.51 36.51
CA ARG A 343 -3.83 13.99 37.54
C ARG A 343 -4.55 15.28 37.15
N ARG A 344 -3.95 16.13 36.30
CA ARG A 344 -4.59 17.34 35.77
C ARG A 344 -5.58 17.00 34.66
N GLN A 345 -5.23 16.08 33.76
CA GLN A 345 -6.13 15.60 32.69
C GLN A 345 -7.40 14.92 33.24
N SER A 346 -7.32 14.22 34.38
CA SER A 346 -8.50 13.62 35.01
C SER A 346 -9.42 14.62 35.73
N LYS A 347 -8.92 15.81 36.10
CA LYS A 347 -9.71 16.89 36.70
C LYS A 347 -10.45 17.77 35.68
N GLY A 348 -9.96 17.86 34.44
CA GLY A 348 -10.62 18.61 33.35
C GLY A 348 -11.78 17.85 32.66
N LYS A 349 -12.06 16.62 33.08
CA LYS A 349 -13.11 15.73 32.52
C LYS A 349 -14.32 15.55 33.45
N ARG A 350 -14.41 16.34 34.53
CA ARG A 350 -15.51 16.33 35.49
C ARG A 350 -16.33 17.60 35.42
#